data_AF-A0A4P7UIL8-F1
#
_entry.id   AF-A0A4P7UIL8-F1
#
_cell.length_a   1.000
_cell.length_b   1.000
_cell.length_c   1.000
_cell.angle_alpha   90.00
_cell.angle_beta   90.00
_cell.angle_gamma   90.00
#
_symmetry.space_group_name_H-M   'P 1'
#
loop_
_entity.id
_entity.type
_entity.pdbx_description
1 polymer ?
#
loop_
_entity_poly.entity_id
_entity_poly.type
_entity_poly.pdbx_seq_one_letter_code
_entity_poly.pdbx_strand_id
1 'polypeptide(L)'
;MTDNSNDSRAPRDMREGRGPRAPRGQHNGHETGDTRARKPLREVVCEIDRDILRLLLRRNNILVRMRGDKPRLDSTEEKTIRESWEASVSRISRDARLSGHFFSLMQEVEFQPRPASARDGADEVGEAGATAHETPRTAFNLAPPAKHVRLRMPAPLACRATRAWLMLAAATGQPLHLSPCLMNDPIVDCVKMLNQAGASLTREDEGVIARPAAPLAAPDKVIHTGDSAWNFFMLLGHYLGRPSRAKFTGDSSLKLADFSAVRHFLPALGARLVHVVPKSDGLPARLECSGILPDSVMLPADVPAELAEGILLAAPCYERAIALDLSAHPDHRLIVARVLPILRAAGADVQIEGAKVRVNPGPLSLPAQPEAAMEPELAIFLLALPLALGGEARLGGQWPALPAAEAGWDLLKQLGLDLRCETSKEGAEVFASAATPLKQYAKGDLPAGFPAAWAPLPLALAACAALRGDKAVLPALPCGTDKTTAESFLSAVGLELDENGRLCKKEQTGARTGWNAPDPVWAMALALTACASPHQKLGNPGIMTGLYPPFWALYNTLPEPAVRRAAAPEAQTPAPRRRIITGAVAVPPELKDEDD
;
A
#
# COMPACT_ATOMS: atom_id res chain seq x y z
N MET A 1 51.85 -38.79 24.15
CA MET A 1 52.20 -39.39 25.46
C MET A 1 50.89 -39.49 26.23
N THR A 2 50.23 -40.60 26.49
CA THR A 2 50.43 -42.07 26.44
C THR A 2 48.99 -42.61 26.50
N ASP A 3 48.42 -43.29 25.51
CA ASP A 3 48.60 -44.69 25.10
C ASP A 3 47.98 -45.75 26.03
N ASN A 4 47.09 -46.57 25.44
CA ASN A 4 46.73 -47.98 25.76
C ASN A 4 45.97 -48.32 27.07
N SER A 5 45.18 -49.40 27.19
CA SER A 5 44.48 -50.34 26.30
C SER A 5 43.77 -51.41 27.17
N ASN A 6 42.69 -51.99 26.63
CA ASN A 6 42.23 -53.39 26.72
C ASN A 6 41.54 -54.06 27.94
N ASP A 7 40.51 -54.82 27.55
CA ASP A 7 40.08 -56.18 27.95
C ASP A 7 39.29 -56.46 29.24
N SER A 8 38.08 -57.03 29.10
CA SER A 8 37.83 -58.46 29.42
C SER A 8 36.32 -58.87 29.45
N ARG A 9 36.09 -60.14 29.12
CA ARG A 9 34.85 -60.87 28.79
C ARG A 9 34.02 -61.37 30.00
N ALA A 10 32.68 -61.37 29.83
CA ALA A 10 31.66 -62.42 30.16
C ALA A 10 31.51 -62.96 31.63
N PRO A 11 30.38 -63.59 32.07
CA PRO A 11 29.37 -64.32 31.28
C PRO A 11 27.87 -64.20 31.67
N ARG A 12 27.08 -64.93 30.86
CA ARG A 12 25.65 -65.24 30.87
C ARG A 12 25.04 -65.62 32.21
N ASP A 13 23.73 -65.36 32.33
CA ASP A 13 22.84 -66.25 33.09
C ASP A 13 21.56 -66.58 32.30
N MET A 14 21.18 -67.86 32.36
CA MET A 14 20.08 -68.49 31.66
C MET A 14 18.73 -68.23 32.33
N ARG A 15 17.63 -68.30 31.56
CA ARG A 15 16.45 -69.06 31.98
C ARG A 15 15.56 -69.48 30.80
N GLU A 16 15.49 -70.79 30.61
CA GLU A 16 14.44 -71.58 29.98
C GLU A 16 13.07 -71.27 30.63
N GLY A 17 11.89 -71.44 30.05
CA GLY A 17 11.40 -72.01 28.80
C GLY A 17 9.86 -72.11 28.91
N ARG A 18 9.12 -72.25 27.79
CA ARG A 18 7.78 -72.89 27.73
C ARG A 18 7.26 -73.02 26.28
N GLY A 19 7.14 -74.27 25.82
CA GLY A 19 5.93 -74.83 25.20
C GLY A 19 5.59 -74.51 23.72
N PRO A 20 5.36 -75.52 22.85
CA PRO A 20 5.20 -75.35 21.41
C PRO A 20 3.74 -75.30 20.93
N ARG A 21 3.45 -74.63 19.78
CA ARG A 21 2.25 -74.90 18.97
C ARG A 21 2.40 -74.52 17.48
N ALA A 22 2.42 -75.57 16.66
CA ALA A 22 1.89 -75.83 15.30
C ALA A 22 2.00 -74.80 14.13
N PRO A 23 2.06 -75.27 12.86
CA PRO A 23 2.71 -74.57 11.76
C PRO A 23 1.76 -73.93 10.72
N ARG A 24 2.29 -72.88 10.09
CA ARG A 24 2.06 -72.35 8.72
C ARG A 24 0.62 -72.27 8.18
N GLY A 25 0.13 -71.02 8.07
CA GLY A 25 -0.66 -70.58 6.91
C GLY A 25 0.23 -69.78 5.96
N GLN A 26 0.35 -70.24 4.71
CA GLN A 26 0.95 -69.49 3.61
C GLN A 26 0.14 -68.20 3.38
N HIS A 27 0.81 -67.05 3.42
CA HIS A 27 0.38 -65.92 2.60
C HIS A 27 1.54 -65.55 1.68
N ASN A 28 1.25 -65.72 0.40
CA ASN A 28 2.15 -65.56 -0.73
C ASN A 28 2.80 -64.19 -0.71
N GLY A 29 4.07 -64.18 -1.11
CA GLY A 29 4.81 -62.96 -1.36
C GLY A 29 4.12 -62.10 -2.41
N HIS A 30 4.03 -60.81 -2.11
CA HIS A 30 4.30 -59.79 -3.11
C HIS A 30 5.60 -59.11 -2.70
N GLU A 31 6.68 -59.57 -3.34
CA GLU A 31 7.75 -58.67 -3.72
C GLU A 31 7.12 -57.55 -4.54
N THR A 32 6.95 -56.38 -3.93
CA THR A 32 7.08 -55.12 -4.64
C THR A 32 8.15 -54.35 -3.91
N GLY A 33 9.38 -54.47 -4.44
CA GLY A 33 10.39 -53.45 -4.27
C GLY A 33 9.86 -52.15 -4.85
N ASP A 34 9.03 -51.44 -4.09
CA ASP A 34 8.69 -50.07 -4.37
C ASP A 34 9.78 -49.22 -3.73
N THR A 35 10.93 -49.16 -4.41
CA THR A 35 11.84 -48.02 -4.28
C THR A 35 11.06 -46.80 -4.72
N ARG A 36 10.19 -46.27 -3.85
CA ARG A 36 9.59 -44.95 -4.01
C ARG A 36 10.76 -44.02 -4.23
N ALA A 37 10.95 -43.60 -5.48
CA ALA A 37 12.00 -42.67 -5.85
C ALA A 37 11.92 -41.51 -4.86
N ARG A 38 13.01 -41.29 -4.10
CA ARG A 38 13.04 -40.21 -3.11
C ARG A 38 12.62 -38.94 -3.83
N LYS A 39 11.54 -38.31 -3.35
CA LYS A 39 11.05 -37.06 -3.93
C LYS A 39 12.24 -36.11 -4.07
N PRO A 40 12.39 -35.44 -5.22
CA PRO A 40 13.38 -34.39 -5.39
C PRO A 40 13.32 -33.41 -4.23
N LEU A 41 14.46 -33.00 -3.67
CA LEU A 41 14.50 -32.11 -2.49
C LEU A 41 13.67 -30.83 -2.68
N ARG A 42 13.60 -30.31 -3.92
CA ARG A 42 12.74 -29.17 -4.27
C ARG A 42 11.26 -29.43 -3.95
N GLU A 43 10.76 -30.64 -4.18
CA GLU A 43 9.35 -30.99 -3.93
C GLU A 43 9.09 -31.13 -2.43
N VAL A 44 10.08 -31.63 -1.69
CA VAL A 44 10.03 -31.67 -0.22
C VAL A 44 9.98 -30.26 0.37
N VAL A 45 10.80 -29.32 -0.15
CA VAL A 45 10.73 -27.90 0.26
C VAL A 45 9.37 -27.31 -0.08
N CYS A 46 8.84 -27.52 -1.29
CA CYS A 46 7.50 -27.04 -1.65
C CYS A 46 6.39 -27.64 -0.76
N GLU A 47 6.56 -28.87 -0.27
CA GLU A 47 5.64 -29.47 0.72
C GLU A 47 5.73 -28.76 2.07
N ILE A 48 6.94 -28.50 2.55
CA ILE A 48 7.17 -27.72 3.78
C ILE A 48 6.58 -26.31 3.65
N ASP A 49 6.74 -25.64 2.52
CA ASP A 49 6.19 -24.31 2.28
C ASP A 49 4.65 -24.30 2.38
N ARG A 50 3.99 -25.33 1.83
CA ARG A 50 2.53 -25.48 1.97
C ARG A 50 2.11 -25.68 3.43
N ASP A 51 2.88 -26.44 4.19
CA ASP A 51 2.62 -26.66 5.62
C ASP A 51 2.86 -25.39 6.44
N ILE A 52 3.91 -24.61 6.13
CA ILE A 52 4.15 -23.29 6.72
C ILE A 52 2.94 -22.38 6.45
N LEU A 53 2.45 -22.30 5.21
CA LEU A 53 1.27 -21.49 4.87
C LEU A 53 0.01 -21.94 5.63
N ARG A 54 -0.21 -23.24 5.80
CA ARG A 54 -1.31 -23.77 6.63
C ARG A 54 -1.18 -23.37 8.10
N LEU A 55 0.02 -23.44 8.66
CA LEU A 55 0.29 -23.03 10.05
C LEU A 55 0.11 -21.53 10.24
N LEU A 56 0.56 -20.71 9.29
CA LEU A 56 0.36 -19.26 9.31
C LEU A 56 -1.13 -18.89 9.26
N LEU A 57 -1.90 -19.53 8.38
CA LEU A 57 -3.35 -19.33 8.31
C LEU A 57 -4.06 -19.75 9.61
N ARG A 58 -3.66 -20.90 10.19
CA ARG A 58 -4.19 -21.37 11.48
C ARG A 58 -3.89 -20.37 12.59
N ARG A 59 -2.66 -19.85 12.65
CA ARG A 59 -2.26 -18.81 13.60
C ARG A 59 -3.12 -17.56 13.44
N ASN A 60 -3.27 -17.07 12.21
CA ASN A 60 -4.10 -15.90 11.92
C ASN A 60 -5.55 -16.09 12.40
N ASN A 61 -6.17 -17.24 12.11
CA ASN A 61 -7.54 -17.53 12.54
C ASN A 61 -7.69 -17.60 14.07
N ILE A 62 -6.64 -17.99 14.80
CA ILE A 62 -6.63 -17.91 16.27
C ILE A 62 -6.55 -16.45 16.72
N LEU A 63 -5.66 -15.65 16.12
CA LEU A 63 -5.52 -14.23 16.45
C LEU A 63 -6.79 -13.43 16.18
N VAL A 64 -7.48 -13.67 15.06
CA VAL A 64 -8.77 -13.06 14.75
C VAL A 64 -9.81 -13.39 15.82
N ARG A 65 -9.85 -14.65 16.29
CA ARG A 65 -10.75 -15.06 17.38
C ARG A 65 -10.38 -14.43 18.73
N MET A 66 -9.10 -14.29 19.04
CA MET A 66 -8.64 -13.59 20.25
C MET A 66 -9.03 -12.11 20.23
N ARG A 67 -8.89 -11.47 19.07
CA ARG A 67 -9.22 -10.06 18.87
C ARG A 67 -10.73 -9.78 18.94
N GLY A 68 -11.54 -10.71 18.43
CA GLY A 68 -12.99 -10.50 18.26
C GLY A 68 -13.29 -9.29 17.38
N ASP A 69 -14.28 -8.49 17.78
CA ASP A 69 -14.71 -7.28 17.07
C ASP A 69 -13.76 -6.08 17.23
N LYS A 70 -12.74 -6.21 18.08
CA LYS A 70 -11.77 -5.13 18.29
C LYS A 70 -10.92 -4.94 17.02
N PRO A 71 -10.44 -3.72 16.74
CA PRO A 71 -9.58 -3.49 15.58
C PRO A 71 -8.17 -4.06 15.75
N ARG A 72 -7.67 -4.20 17.00
CA ARG A 72 -6.33 -4.71 17.32
C ARG A 72 -6.40 -5.62 18.54
N LEU A 73 -5.41 -6.51 18.65
CA LEU A 73 -5.23 -7.38 19.81
C LEU A 73 -4.94 -6.53 21.06
N ASP A 74 -5.21 -7.06 22.26
CA ASP A 74 -4.79 -6.38 23.48
C ASP A 74 -3.26 -6.28 23.55
N SER A 75 -2.75 -5.13 23.99
CA SER A 75 -1.30 -4.87 24.02
C SER A 75 -0.53 -5.84 24.94
N THR A 76 -1.17 -6.37 25.98
CA THR A 76 -0.59 -7.33 26.92
C THR A 76 -0.52 -8.72 26.29
N GLU A 77 -1.58 -9.12 25.59
CA GLU A 77 -1.62 -10.38 24.84
C GLU A 77 -0.57 -10.37 23.73
N GLU A 78 -0.49 -9.29 22.95
CA GLU A 78 0.48 -9.15 21.87
C GLU A 78 1.92 -9.20 22.40
N LYS A 79 2.20 -8.51 23.50
CA LYS A 79 3.50 -8.56 24.19
C LYS A 79 3.83 -9.99 24.64
N THR A 80 2.88 -10.70 25.23
CA THR A 80 3.08 -12.08 25.70
C THR A 80 3.39 -13.03 24.55
N ILE A 81 2.64 -12.93 23.44
CA ILE A 81 2.87 -13.74 22.23
C ILE A 81 4.26 -13.44 21.65
N ARG A 82 4.67 -12.17 21.62
CA ARG A 82 5.99 -11.75 21.12
C ARG A 82 7.14 -12.26 21.99
N GLU A 83 7.05 -12.12 23.31
CA GLU A 83 8.09 -12.62 24.23
C GLU A 83 8.24 -14.14 24.15
N SER A 84 7.12 -14.87 24.04
CA SER A 84 7.14 -16.33 23.82
C SER A 84 7.80 -16.72 22.49
N TRP A 85 7.52 -15.96 21.41
CA TRP A 85 8.16 -16.13 20.13
C TRP A 85 9.68 -15.87 20.19
N GLU A 86 10.09 -14.74 20.74
CA GLU A 86 11.51 -14.36 20.89
C GLU A 86 12.28 -15.42 21.71
N ALA A 87 11.69 -15.90 22.81
CA ALA A 87 12.27 -16.97 23.61
C ALA A 87 12.44 -18.27 22.82
N SER A 88 11.46 -18.63 21.99
CA SER A 88 11.51 -19.83 21.14
C SER A 88 12.56 -19.69 20.03
N VAL A 89 12.61 -18.54 19.34
CA VAL A 89 13.61 -18.27 18.29
C VAL A 89 15.03 -18.33 18.86
N SER A 90 15.27 -17.78 20.05
CA SER A 90 16.60 -17.74 20.67
C SER A 90 17.25 -19.12 20.86
N ARG A 91 16.45 -20.19 20.90
CA ARG A 91 16.92 -21.59 21.03
C ARG A 91 17.42 -22.18 19.71
N ILE A 92 17.01 -21.60 18.57
CA ILE A 92 17.22 -22.17 17.22
C ILE A 92 18.07 -21.23 16.36
N SER A 93 17.96 -19.91 16.55
CA SER A 93 18.68 -18.90 15.78
C SER A 93 18.99 -17.67 16.61
N ARG A 94 20.05 -16.96 16.23
CA ARG A 94 20.40 -15.63 16.75
C ARG A 94 20.13 -14.51 15.74
N ASP A 95 19.52 -14.82 14.59
CA ASP A 95 19.21 -13.83 13.57
C ASP A 95 18.05 -12.91 14.04
N ALA A 96 18.35 -11.62 14.13
CA ALA A 96 17.38 -10.59 14.51
C ALA A 96 16.19 -10.50 13.54
N ARG A 97 16.40 -10.86 12.26
CA ARG A 97 15.34 -10.91 11.25
C ARG A 97 14.28 -11.95 11.57
N LEU A 98 14.69 -13.10 12.10
CA LEU A 98 13.77 -14.16 12.49
C LEU A 98 13.05 -13.83 13.81
N SER A 99 13.76 -13.24 14.77
CA SER A 99 13.16 -12.90 16.07
C SER A 99 12.18 -11.72 15.96
N GLY A 100 12.51 -10.69 15.18
CA GLY A 100 11.74 -9.45 15.07
C GLY A 100 10.94 -9.35 13.77
N HIS A 101 11.62 -9.21 12.62
CA HIS A 101 10.95 -8.89 11.35
C HIS A 101 9.94 -9.94 10.92
N PHE A 102 10.28 -11.23 11.04
CA PHE A 102 9.37 -12.31 10.67
C PHE A 102 8.14 -12.36 11.60
N PHE A 103 8.31 -12.07 12.90
CA PHE A 103 7.18 -11.95 13.82
C PHE A 103 6.22 -10.84 13.38
N SER A 104 6.75 -9.65 13.12
CA SER A 104 5.96 -8.52 12.62
C SER A 104 5.25 -8.88 11.31
N LEU A 105 5.97 -9.45 10.33
CA LEU A 105 5.36 -9.90 9.08
C LEU A 105 4.20 -10.87 9.31
N MET A 106 4.39 -11.93 10.10
CA MET A 106 3.33 -12.90 10.40
C MET A 106 2.15 -12.30 11.17
N GLN A 107 2.37 -11.22 11.93
CA GLN A 107 1.34 -10.53 12.68
C GLN A 107 0.51 -9.58 11.80
N GLU A 108 1.15 -8.99 10.80
CA GLU A 108 0.56 -7.99 9.90
C GLU A 108 0.01 -8.57 8.59
N VAL A 109 0.37 -9.81 8.20
CA VAL A 109 -0.16 -10.44 6.99
C VAL A 109 -1.66 -10.61 7.10
N GLU A 110 -2.39 -9.97 6.18
CA GLU A 110 -3.82 -10.21 5.99
C GLU A 110 -4.06 -11.41 5.07
N PHE A 111 -4.77 -12.41 5.59
CA PHE A 111 -5.19 -13.56 4.79
C PHE A 111 -6.51 -13.25 4.10
N GLN A 112 -6.44 -12.90 2.81
CA GLN A 112 -7.63 -12.73 1.99
C GLN A 112 -8.30 -14.09 1.71
N PRO A 113 -9.64 -14.14 1.55
CA PRO A 113 -10.36 -15.38 1.27
C PRO A 113 -9.80 -16.11 0.04
N ARG A 114 -9.72 -17.45 0.10
CA ARG A 114 -9.21 -18.27 -1.02
C ARG A 114 -10.12 -18.12 -2.26
N PRO A 115 -9.55 -17.98 -3.48
CA PRO A 115 -10.32 -18.03 -4.71
C PRO A 115 -11.07 -19.36 -4.86
N ALA A 116 -12.28 -19.32 -5.41
CA ALA A 116 -13.16 -20.49 -5.59
C ALA A 116 -12.50 -21.68 -6.31
N SER A 117 -11.62 -21.41 -7.27
CA SER A 117 -11.02 -22.40 -8.17
C SER A 117 -9.98 -23.32 -7.52
N ALA A 118 -9.66 -23.14 -6.23
CA ALA A 118 -8.63 -23.91 -5.52
C ALA A 118 -9.18 -24.95 -4.53
N ARG A 119 -10.50 -25.18 -4.49
CA ARG A 119 -11.13 -26.19 -3.62
C ARG A 119 -11.44 -27.52 -4.31
N ASP A 120 -11.21 -27.65 -5.62
CA ASP A 120 -11.37 -28.91 -6.33
C ASP A 120 -10.13 -29.80 -6.10
N GLY A 121 -10.07 -30.43 -4.93
CA GLY A 121 -9.11 -31.48 -4.61
C GLY A 121 -8.51 -31.38 -3.20
N ALA A 122 -8.99 -32.24 -2.32
CA ALA A 122 -8.44 -32.54 -0.99
C ALA A 122 -8.55 -31.42 0.06
N ASP A 123 -9.68 -31.39 0.77
CA ASP A 123 -9.76 -31.19 2.24
C ASP A 123 -11.22 -31.44 2.67
N GLU A 124 -11.74 -32.64 2.41
CA GLU A 124 -12.75 -33.22 3.29
C GLU A 124 -11.99 -33.96 4.38
N VAL A 125 -11.96 -33.39 5.59
CA VAL A 125 -11.96 -34.03 6.92
C VAL A 125 -11.37 -33.04 7.94
N GLY A 126 -12.21 -32.56 8.86
CA GLY A 126 -11.79 -32.19 10.22
C GLY A 126 -11.50 -30.72 10.51
N GLU A 127 -12.54 -29.91 10.66
CA GLU A 127 -12.90 -29.19 11.90
C GLU A 127 -13.93 -28.11 11.56
N ALA A 128 -15.18 -28.42 11.89
CA ALA A 128 -16.29 -27.48 11.84
C ALA A 128 -16.08 -26.41 12.92
N GLY A 129 -15.62 -25.23 12.49
CA GLY A 129 -15.66 -23.99 13.26
C GLY A 129 -16.45 -22.95 12.49
N ALA A 130 -17.73 -22.81 12.84
CA ALA A 130 -18.67 -21.88 12.23
C ALA A 130 -18.17 -20.42 12.30
N THR A 131 -17.87 -19.81 11.15
CA THR A 131 -18.04 -18.37 10.92
C THR A 131 -18.32 -18.12 9.43
N ALA A 132 -19.46 -17.46 9.18
CA ALA A 132 -19.94 -16.81 7.96
C ALA A 132 -19.79 -17.52 6.59
N HIS A 133 -20.95 -17.76 5.96
CA HIS A 133 -21.11 -17.95 4.52
C HIS A 133 -20.51 -16.77 3.72
N GLU A 134 -19.21 -16.76 3.46
CA GLU A 134 -18.64 -15.94 2.39
C GLU A 134 -18.64 -16.77 1.11
N THR A 135 -19.45 -16.35 0.13
CA THR A 135 -19.41 -16.88 -1.23
C THR A 135 -17.98 -16.77 -1.76
N PRO A 136 -17.40 -17.84 -2.33
CA PRO A 136 -16.04 -17.82 -2.84
C PRO A 136 -15.86 -16.67 -3.84
N ARG A 137 -15.03 -15.67 -3.50
CA ARG A 137 -14.70 -14.60 -4.46
C ARG A 137 -13.82 -15.21 -5.54
N THR A 138 -14.38 -15.40 -6.73
CA THR A 138 -13.61 -15.72 -7.93
C THR A 138 -12.64 -14.57 -8.20
N ALA A 139 -11.44 -14.87 -8.70
CA ALA A 139 -10.48 -13.82 -9.06
C ALA A 139 -11.16 -12.79 -9.98
N PHE A 140 -10.92 -11.51 -9.72
CA PHE A 140 -11.57 -10.41 -10.43
C PHE A 140 -11.20 -10.45 -11.91
N ASN A 141 -12.20 -10.64 -12.76
CA ASN A 141 -12.01 -10.86 -14.18
C ASN A 141 -11.95 -9.54 -14.95
N LEU A 142 -10.80 -9.26 -15.55
CA LEU A 142 -10.55 -8.07 -16.36
C LEU A 142 -10.84 -8.40 -17.82
N ALA A 143 -11.98 -7.96 -18.32
CA ALA A 143 -12.40 -8.15 -19.70
C ALA A 143 -13.08 -6.88 -20.24
N PRO A 144 -12.31 -5.80 -20.45
CA PRO A 144 -12.85 -4.56 -21.02
C PRO A 144 -13.29 -4.82 -22.48
N PRO A 145 -14.27 -4.07 -23.00
CA PRO A 145 -14.70 -4.23 -24.39
C PRO A 145 -13.60 -3.77 -25.36
N ALA A 146 -13.43 -4.51 -26.45
CA ALA A 146 -12.52 -4.17 -27.55
C ALA A 146 -13.11 -3.06 -28.46
N LYS A 147 -13.35 -1.87 -27.89
CA LYS A 147 -13.86 -0.68 -28.59
C LYS A 147 -12.94 0.51 -28.31
N HIS A 148 -12.89 1.47 -29.24
CA HIS A 148 -12.17 2.73 -29.03
C HIS A 148 -12.65 3.40 -27.74
N VAL A 149 -11.70 3.78 -26.88
CA VAL A 149 -12.01 4.49 -25.64
C VAL A 149 -12.50 5.91 -25.96
N ARG A 150 -13.46 6.37 -25.18
CA ARG A 150 -13.89 7.77 -25.12
C ARG A 150 -14.05 8.14 -23.64
N LEU A 151 -12.92 8.36 -22.99
CA LEU A 151 -12.89 8.75 -21.59
C LEU A 151 -13.01 10.27 -21.48
N ARG A 152 -14.00 10.74 -20.71
CA ARG A 152 -14.06 12.14 -20.27
C ARG A 152 -14.40 12.19 -18.79
N MET A 153 -13.54 12.79 -17.98
CA MET A 153 -13.79 12.95 -16.56
C MET A 153 -13.00 14.13 -15.97
N PRO A 154 -13.48 14.76 -14.88
CA PRO A 154 -12.61 15.57 -14.05
C PRO A 154 -11.55 14.67 -13.42
N ALA A 155 -10.28 15.06 -13.50
CA ALA A 155 -9.20 14.31 -12.88
C ALA A 155 -9.12 14.63 -11.38
N PRO A 156 -9.02 13.62 -10.51
CA PRO A 156 -8.83 13.87 -9.09
C PRO A 156 -7.56 14.67 -8.80
N LEU A 157 -7.63 15.55 -7.81
CA LEU A 157 -6.50 16.33 -7.31
C LEU A 157 -5.39 15.40 -6.80
N ALA A 158 -4.14 15.80 -7.00
CA ALA A 158 -2.97 15.04 -6.59
C ALA A 158 -2.96 14.75 -5.08
N CYS A 159 -2.79 13.47 -4.72
CA CYS A 159 -2.83 12.96 -3.35
C CYS A 159 -1.86 13.70 -2.42
N ARG A 160 -0.67 14.00 -2.94
CA ARG A 160 0.35 14.71 -2.17
C ARG A 160 -0.09 16.17 -1.94
N ALA A 161 -0.48 16.90 -2.98
CA ALA A 161 -0.96 18.27 -2.84
C ALA A 161 -2.20 18.39 -1.92
N THR A 162 -3.18 17.49 -2.05
CA THR A 162 -4.37 17.46 -1.19
C THR A 162 -4.00 17.39 0.29
N ARG A 163 -3.14 16.44 0.68
CA ARG A 163 -2.76 16.29 2.10
C ARG A 163 -1.89 17.44 2.60
N ALA A 164 -1.05 18.05 1.76
CA ALA A 164 -0.31 19.25 2.14
C ALA A 164 -1.25 20.44 2.43
N TRP A 165 -2.28 20.65 1.59
CA TRP A 165 -3.31 21.65 1.86
C TRP A 165 -4.09 21.36 3.14
N LEU A 166 -4.48 20.10 3.38
CA LEU A 166 -5.13 19.70 4.62
C LEU A 166 -4.24 19.93 5.85
N MET A 167 -2.93 19.69 5.72
CA MET A 167 -1.96 19.96 6.78
C MET A 167 -1.86 21.45 7.08
N LEU A 168 -1.77 22.32 6.05
CA LEU A 168 -1.75 23.77 6.25
C LEU A 168 -3.05 24.30 6.86
N ALA A 169 -4.21 23.78 6.42
CA ALA A 169 -5.50 24.13 6.98
C ALA A 169 -5.62 23.71 8.46
N ALA A 170 -5.16 22.50 8.79
CA ALA A 170 -5.09 22.05 10.18
C ALA A 170 -4.13 22.91 11.01
N ALA A 171 -2.93 23.17 10.51
CA ALA A 171 -1.89 23.92 11.22
C ALA A 171 -2.30 25.37 11.49
N THR A 172 -3.11 25.98 10.62
CA THR A 172 -3.57 27.37 10.72
C THR A 172 -5.00 27.52 11.24
N GLY A 173 -5.78 26.44 11.30
CA GLY A 173 -7.20 26.48 11.64
C GLY A 173 -8.10 27.14 10.58
N GLN A 174 -7.59 27.35 9.37
CA GLN A 174 -8.32 28.04 8.30
C GLN A 174 -9.22 27.09 7.49
N PRO A 175 -10.36 27.59 6.98
CA PRO A 175 -11.24 26.80 6.14
C PRO A 175 -10.67 26.59 4.74
N LEU A 176 -10.94 25.42 4.17
CA LEU A 176 -10.77 25.15 2.74
C LEU A 176 -11.69 24.00 2.29
N HIS A 177 -11.88 23.88 0.99
CA HIS A 177 -12.58 22.79 0.35
C HIS A 177 -11.75 22.23 -0.80
N LEU A 178 -11.53 20.92 -0.81
CA LEU A 178 -10.76 20.20 -1.84
C LEU A 178 -11.65 19.14 -2.49
N SER A 179 -11.89 19.29 -3.80
CA SER A 179 -12.69 18.37 -4.61
C SER A 179 -12.37 18.56 -6.11
N PRO A 180 -12.41 17.49 -6.95
CA PRO A 180 -12.57 16.09 -6.58
C PRO A 180 -11.25 15.50 -6.07
N CYS A 181 -11.26 14.81 -4.94
CA CYS A 181 -10.09 14.12 -4.40
C CYS A 181 -10.14 12.62 -4.69
N LEU A 182 -8.98 11.95 -4.66
CA LEU A 182 -8.93 10.49 -4.82
C LEU A 182 -9.69 9.73 -3.74
N MET A 183 -9.85 10.31 -2.54
CA MET A 183 -10.41 9.66 -1.35
C MET A 183 -9.79 8.29 -1.06
N ASN A 184 -8.50 8.14 -1.35
CA ASN A 184 -7.72 6.94 -1.13
C ASN A 184 -7.24 6.79 0.31
N ASP A 185 -6.70 5.61 0.64
CA ASP A 185 -6.26 5.27 2.01
C ASP A 185 -5.32 6.34 2.62
N PRO A 186 -4.29 6.86 1.91
CA PRO A 186 -3.43 7.92 2.46
C PRO A 186 -4.16 9.21 2.83
N ILE A 187 -5.17 9.65 2.05
CA ILE A 187 -5.97 10.85 2.37
C ILE A 187 -6.89 10.55 3.56
N VAL A 188 -7.54 9.39 3.57
CA VAL A 188 -8.41 8.97 4.66
C VAL A 188 -7.65 8.93 5.98
N ASP A 189 -6.45 8.35 5.97
CA ASP A 189 -5.59 8.29 7.14
C ASP A 189 -5.06 9.66 7.54
N CYS A 190 -4.74 10.53 6.57
CA CYS A 190 -4.36 11.91 6.85
C CYS A 190 -5.47 12.66 7.58
N VAL A 191 -6.72 12.54 7.13
CA VAL A 191 -7.88 13.16 7.79
C VAL A 191 -8.06 12.61 9.21
N LYS A 192 -8.02 11.30 9.40
CA LYS A 192 -8.12 10.67 10.73
C LYS A 192 -7.00 11.14 11.66
N MET A 193 -5.76 11.14 11.16
CA MET A 193 -4.57 11.56 11.87
C MET A 193 -4.66 13.03 12.31
N LEU A 194 -5.01 13.94 11.41
CA LEU A 194 -5.13 15.37 11.71
C LEU A 194 -6.29 15.65 12.67
N ASN A 195 -7.44 14.99 12.50
CA ASN A 195 -8.55 15.09 13.46
C ASN A 195 -8.16 14.55 14.83
N GLN A 196 -7.44 13.42 14.88
CA GLN A 196 -6.90 12.92 16.13
C GLN A 196 -5.97 13.94 16.75
N ALA A 197 -5.15 14.65 15.97
CA ALA A 197 -4.25 15.71 16.42
C ALA A 197 -4.99 16.96 16.93
N GLY A 198 -6.20 17.25 16.43
CA GLY A 198 -7.06 18.35 16.89
C GLY A 198 -7.67 19.20 15.78
N ALA A 199 -7.50 18.82 14.51
CA ALA A 199 -8.10 19.51 13.37
C ALA A 199 -9.63 19.29 13.28
N SER A 200 -10.28 20.07 12.44
CA SER A 200 -11.71 19.97 12.13
C SER A 200 -11.92 19.68 10.64
N LEU A 201 -11.62 18.44 10.24
CA LEU A 201 -11.72 17.96 8.86
C LEU A 201 -12.91 17.01 8.71
N THR A 202 -13.73 17.25 7.69
CA THR A 202 -14.87 16.39 7.34
C THR A 202 -14.67 15.81 5.94
N ARG A 203 -14.86 14.50 5.80
CA ARG A 203 -14.90 13.85 4.48
C ARG A 203 -16.28 14.01 3.87
N GLU A 204 -16.32 14.28 2.58
CA GLU A 204 -17.52 14.25 1.75
C GLU A 204 -17.37 13.19 0.64
N ASP A 205 -18.40 13.00 -0.19
CA ASP A 205 -18.42 11.94 -1.21
C ASP A 205 -17.26 12.06 -2.22
N GLU A 206 -16.87 13.27 -2.59
CA GLU A 206 -15.82 13.54 -3.59
C GLU A 206 -14.67 14.41 -3.05
N GLY A 207 -14.61 14.67 -1.75
CA GLY A 207 -13.71 15.70 -1.25
C GLY A 207 -13.53 15.74 0.27
N VAL A 208 -12.81 16.77 0.70
CA VAL A 208 -12.60 17.08 2.12
C VAL A 208 -12.85 18.56 2.37
N ILE A 209 -13.59 18.85 3.44
CA ILE A 209 -13.76 20.21 3.96
C ILE A 209 -12.96 20.36 5.26
N ALA A 210 -12.14 21.39 5.32
CA ALA A 210 -11.61 21.93 6.57
C ALA A 210 -12.55 23.04 7.07
N ARG A 211 -13.02 22.92 8.31
CA ARG A 211 -13.83 23.96 8.96
C ARG A 211 -12.93 24.90 9.75
N PRO A 212 -13.33 26.16 9.96
CA PRO A 212 -12.63 27.05 10.87
C PRO A 212 -12.49 26.42 12.24
N ALA A 213 -11.28 26.41 12.78
CA ALA A 213 -10.95 25.80 14.06
C ALA A 213 -9.76 26.50 14.72
N ALA A 214 -9.42 26.12 15.94
CA ALA A 214 -8.15 26.53 16.52
C ALA A 214 -6.98 25.92 15.71
N PRO A 215 -5.87 26.66 15.50
CA PRO A 215 -4.64 26.12 14.93
C PRO A 215 -4.18 24.87 15.67
N LEU A 216 -3.62 23.90 14.93
CA LEU A 216 -3.16 22.64 15.51
C LEU A 216 -2.09 22.87 16.59
N ALA A 217 -2.35 22.35 17.79
CA ALA A 217 -1.37 22.28 18.87
C ALA A 217 -0.33 21.16 18.63
N ALA A 218 0.57 20.93 19.59
CA ALA A 218 1.42 19.72 19.65
C ALA A 218 1.13 18.95 20.95
N PRO A 219 -0.04 18.29 21.04
CA PRO A 219 -0.46 17.61 22.26
C PRO A 219 0.42 16.41 22.61
N ASP A 220 0.69 16.20 23.90
CA ASP A 220 1.34 15.00 24.40
C ASP A 220 0.38 13.81 24.41
N LYS A 221 0.25 13.16 23.25
CA LYS A 221 -0.64 12.00 23.07
C LYS A 221 -0.07 10.97 22.10
N VAL A 222 -0.75 9.83 22.04
CA VAL A 222 -0.52 8.79 21.03
C VAL A 222 -1.31 9.14 19.78
N ILE A 223 -0.62 9.31 18.65
CA ILE A 223 -1.22 9.60 17.35
C ILE A 223 -0.96 8.43 16.39
N HIS A 224 -2.02 8.01 15.69
CA HIS A 224 -1.94 7.00 14.66
C HIS A 224 -1.89 7.68 13.28
N THR A 225 -0.86 7.38 12.51
CA THR A 225 -0.55 8.07 11.23
C THR A 225 -1.01 7.29 9.99
N GLY A 226 -1.70 6.16 10.20
CA GLY A 226 -2.04 5.20 9.14
C GLY A 226 -0.82 4.47 8.63
N ASP A 227 -0.78 4.20 7.32
CA ASP A 227 0.31 3.45 6.67
C ASP A 227 1.27 4.32 5.83
N SER A 228 1.08 5.64 5.80
CA SER A 228 1.85 6.57 4.97
C SER A 228 2.98 7.26 5.74
N ALA A 229 4.23 7.04 5.32
CA ALA A 229 5.41 7.65 5.96
C ALA A 229 5.36 9.17 5.88
N TRP A 230 4.87 9.72 4.77
CA TRP A 230 4.72 11.16 4.62
C TRP A 230 3.64 11.76 5.53
N ASN A 231 2.59 11.01 5.89
CA ASN A 231 1.63 11.47 6.91
C ASN A 231 2.33 11.65 8.26
N PHE A 232 3.14 10.65 8.64
CA PHE A 232 3.99 10.73 9.82
C PHE A 232 4.95 11.92 9.75
N PHE A 233 5.64 12.12 8.63
CA PHE A 233 6.60 13.21 8.49
C PHE A 233 5.99 14.62 8.49
N MET A 234 4.78 14.82 7.95
CA MET A 234 4.07 16.10 8.06
C MET A 234 3.77 16.45 9.54
N LEU A 235 3.29 15.48 10.32
CA LEU A 235 3.11 15.70 11.76
C LEU A 235 4.44 15.87 12.49
N LEU A 236 5.46 15.07 12.16
CA LEU A 236 6.77 15.23 12.77
C LEU A 236 7.31 16.65 12.54
N GLY A 237 7.24 17.14 11.30
CA GLY A 237 7.59 18.53 10.94
C GLY A 237 6.86 19.56 11.80
N HIS A 238 5.56 19.39 12.02
CA HIS A 238 4.77 20.28 12.88
C HIS A 238 5.22 20.28 14.35
N TYR A 239 5.58 19.12 14.89
CA TYR A 239 6.03 19.00 16.28
C TYR A 239 7.44 19.58 16.51
N LEU A 240 8.31 19.56 15.50
CA LEU A 240 9.69 20.06 15.62
C LEU A 240 9.78 21.52 16.06
N GLY A 241 8.83 22.36 15.62
CA GLY A 241 8.86 23.80 15.89
C GLY A 241 8.46 24.24 17.29
N ARG A 242 8.17 23.31 18.21
CA ARG A 242 7.77 23.64 19.58
C ARG A 242 8.14 22.57 20.61
N PRO A 243 8.36 22.94 21.90
CA PRO A 243 8.57 21.97 22.96
C PRO A 243 7.41 20.99 23.03
N SER A 244 7.66 19.71 22.73
CA SER A 244 6.58 18.73 22.59
C SER A 244 7.07 17.30 22.77
N ARG A 245 6.11 16.42 23.08
CA ARG A 245 6.30 14.97 23.12
C ARG A 245 5.12 14.34 22.41
N ALA A 246 5.35 13.25 21.70
CA ALA A 246 4.27 12.45 21.12
C ALA A 246 4.72 11.01 20.93
N LYS A 247 3.77 10.09 20.92
CA LYS A 247 4.01 8.72 20.46
C LYS A 247 3.30 8.51 19.13
N PHE A 248 4.05 8.19 18.09
CA PHE A 248 3.50 7.86 16.79
C PHE A 248 3.37 6.35 16.65
N THR A 249 2.25 5.92 16.09
CA THR A 249 1.94 4.52 15.75
C THR A 249 1.51 4.48 14.30
N GLY A 250 1.77 3.38 13.61
CA GLY A 250 1.41 3.20 12.21
C GLY A 250 0.98 1.76 11.93
N ASP A 251 0.53 1.53 10.71
CA ASP A 251 0.22 0.19 10.22
C ASP A 251 1.47 -0.49 9.63
N SER A 252 1.26 -1.60 8.92
CA SER A 252 2.27 -2.59 8.55
C SER A 252 3.53 -1.99 7.90
N SER A 253 3.35 -1.09 6.93
CA SER A 253 4.47 -0.48 6.21
C SER A 253 5.31 0.40 7.13
N LEU A 254 4.68 1.14 8.05
CA LEU A 254 5.41 1.98 9.02
C LEU A 254 6.06 1.18 10.15
N LYS A 255 5.51 0.00 10.49
CA LYS A 255 6.14 -0.92 11.44
C LYS A 255 7.41 -1.57 10.89
N LEU A 256 7.42 -1.82 9.58
CA LEU A 256 8.53 -2.45 8.86
C LEU A 256 9.51 -1.44 8.25
N ALA A 257 9.16 -0.16 8.23
CA ALA A 257 10.03 0.90 7.73
C ALA A 257 11.32 1.03 8.54
N ASP A 258 12.38 1.50 7.89
CA ASP A 258 13.64 1.88 8.53
C ASP A 258 13.71 3.40 8.67
N PHE A 259 13.56 3.90 9.90
CA PHE A 259 13.71 5.31 10.23
C PHE A 259 15.07 5.63 10.87
N SER A 260 16.08 4.78 10.69
CA SER A 260 17.42 5.01 11.23
C SER A 260 18.00 6.34 10.76
N ALA A 261 17.99 6.63 9.46
CA ALA A 261 18.52 7.90 8.92
C ALA A 261 17.81 9.13 9.54
N VAL A 262 16.47 9.05 9.65
CA VAL A 262 15.65 10.09 10.32
C VAL A 262 16.06 10.25 11.78
N ARG A 263 16.19 9.15 12.53
CA ARG A 263 16.59 9.17 13.93
C ARG A 263 17.97 9.80 14.14
N HIS A 264 18.93 9.57 13.24
CA HIS A 264 20.27 10.16 13.31
C HIS A 264 20.28 11.65 12.93
N PHE A 265 19.35 12.08 12.07
CA PHE A 265 19.22 13.47 11.63
C PHE A 265 18.52 14.38 12.64
N LEU A 266 17.46 13.90 13.30
CA LEU A 266 16.62 14.71 14.20
C LEU A 266 17.36 15.44 15.35
N PRO A 267 18.48 14.92 15.92
CA PRO A 267 19.26 15.67 16.89
C PRO A 267 19.77 17.03 16.38
N ALA A 268 20.06 17.15 15.07
CA ALA A 268 20.44 18.42 14.45
C ALA A 268 19.28 19.45 14.43
N LEU A 269 18.04 18.98 14.61
CA LEU A 269 16.81 19.78 14.71
C LEU A 269 16.32 19.87 16.17
N GLY A 270 17.17 19.56 17.15
CA GLY A 270 16.80 19.64 18.56
C GLY A 270 15.71 18.65 18.97
N ALA A 271 15.63 17.50 18.29
CA ALA A 271 14.63 16.46 18.55
C ALA A 271 15.24 15.06 18.65
N ARG A 272 14.52 14.14 19.27
CA ARG A 272 14.91 12.74 19.41
C ARG A 272 13.74 11.82 19.10
N LEU A 273 14.00 10.80 18.27
CA LEU A 273 13.08 9.71 17.99
C LEU A 273 13.56 8.43 18.69
N VAL A 274 12.69 7.83 19.51
CA VAL A 274 13.00 6.62 20.29
C VAL A 274 12.00 5.53 19.95
N HIS A 275 12.47 4.46 19.31
CA HIS A 275 11.63 3.30 19.00
C HIS A 275 11.17 2.59 20.27
N VAL A 276 9.89 2.26 20.32
CA VAL A 276 9.28 1.62 21.50
C VAL A 276 9.58 0.12 21.51
N VAL A 277 9.68 -0.50 20.33
CA VAL A 277 10.04 -1.92 20.19
C VAL A 277 11.56 -2.03 20.10
N PRO A 278 12.22 -2.77 21.02
CA PRO A 278 13.67 -2.96 20.97
C PRO A 278 14.11 -3.57 19.64
N LYS A 279 15.21 -3.06 19.08
CA LYS A 279 15.79 -3.51 17.79
C LYS A 279 14.88 -3.34 16.57
N SER A 280 13.81 -2.54 16.70
CA SER A 280 13.04 -2.07 15.56
C SER A 280 13.47 -0.66 15.18
N ASP A 281 13.49 -0.38 13.89
CA ASP A 281 13.74 0.94 13.32
C ASP A 281 12.46 1.61 12.78
N GLY A 282 11.30 0.95 12.94
CA GLY A 282 9.99 1.43 12.49
C GLY A 282 9.15 2.05 13.61
N LEU A 283 7.89 2.34 13.31
CA LEU A 283 6.89 2.69 14.31
C LEU A 283 6.44 1.44 15.09
N PRO A 284 6.03 1.55 16.37
CA PRO A 284 5.81 2.79 17.11
C PRO A 284 7.08 3.43 17.68
N ALA A 285 7.11 4.77 17.66
CA ALA A 285 8.22 5.57 18.17
C ALA A 285 7.73 6.78 18.98
N ARG A 286 8.51 7.18 19.98
CA ARG A 286 8.31 8.41 20.76
C ARG A 286 9.18 9.53 20.19
N LEU A 287 8.56 10.65 19.88
CA LEU A 287 9.22 11.91 19.53
C LEU A 287 9.30 12.80 20.76
N GLU A 288 10.46 13.39 20.98
CA GLU A 288 10.70 14.44 21.98
C GLU A 288 11.39 15.62 21.28
N CYS A 289 10.79 16.80 21.34
CA CYS A 289 11.28 18.02 20.68
C CYS A 289 11.57 19.10 21.72
N SER A 290 12.71 19.78 21.57
CA SER A 290 13.00 20.99 22.35
C SER A 290 12.27 22.23 21.84
N GLY A 291 11.84 22.24 20.56
CA GLY A 291 11.33 23.43 19.88
C GLY A 291 12.41 24.41 19.42
N ILE A 292 13.68 24.15 19.76
CA ILE A 292 14.81 25.02 19.41
C ILE A 292 15.42 24.50 18.11
N LEU A 293 15.09 25.18 17.02
CA LEU A 293 15.60 24.85 15.68
C LEU A 293 16.86 25.68 15.34
N PRO A 294 17.81 25.12 14.57
CA PRO A 294 18.91 25.90 14.04
C PRO A 294 18.43 26.88 12.97
N ASP A 295 19.16 27.98 12.76
CA ASP A 295 18.86 28.92 11.67
C ASP A 295 19.04 28.28 10.29
N SER A 296 19.93 27.30 10.17
CA SER A 296 20.17 26.54 8.95
C SER A 296 20.62 25.11 9.25
N VAL A 297 20.17 24.16 8.45
CA VAL A 297 20.56 22.75 8.54
C VAL A 297 20.64 22.14 7.13
N MET A 298 21.63 21.28 6.90
CA MET A 298 21.76 20.52 5.66
C MET A 298 20.99 19.21 5.76
N LEU A 299 20.22 18.88 4.74
CA LEU A 299 19.54 17.59 4.63
C LEU A 299 20.50 16.53 4.07
N PRO A 300 20.81 15.45 4.82
CA PRO A 300 21.64 14.36 4.32
C PRO A 300 20.99 13.59 3.16
N ALA A 301 21.80 12.99 2.29
CA ALA A 301 21.34 12.29 1.08
C ALA A 301 20.50 11.02 1.34
N ASP A 302 20.65 10.41 2.52
CA ASP A 302 19.98 9.18 2.94
C ASP A 302 18.71 9.45 3.78
N VAL A 303 18.46 10.71 4.16
CA VAL A 303 17.23 11.10 4.85
C VAL A 303 16.10 11.20 3.82
N PRO A 304 14.92 10.61 4.04
CA PRO A 304 13.82 10.67 3.08
C PRO A 304 13.42 12.11 2.71
N ALA A 305 13.26 12.37 1.41
CA ALA A 305 12.79 13.64 0.86
C ALA A 305 11.47 14.11 1.51
N GLU A 306 10.59 13.16 1.82
CA GLU A 306 9.32 13.37 2.52
C GLU A 306 9.46 14.10 3.86
N LEU A 307 10.57 13.89 4.59
CA LEU A 307 10.81 14.58 5.85
C LEU A 307 11.09 16.06 5.62
N ALA A 308 11.91 16.38 4.62
CA ALA A 308 12.17 17.76 4.22
C ALA A 308 10.89 18.48 3.81
N GLU A 309 10.03 17.79 3.05
CA GLU A 309 8.72 18.34 2.68
C GLU A 309 7.85 18.65 3.90
N GLY A 310 7.80 17.74 4.88
CA GLY A 310 7.07 17.94 6.13
C GLY A 310 7.60 19.12 6.97
N ILE A 311 8.93 19.29 7.04
CA ILE A 311 9.57 20.42 7.72
C ILE A 311 9.23 21.74 7.02
N LEU A 312 9.39 21.80 5.70
CA LEU A 312 9.14 23.01 4.91
C LEU A 312 7.66 23.44 4.97
N LEU A 313 6.72 22.49 4.97
CA LEU A 313 5.29 22.78 5.14
C LEU A 313 4.95 23.33 6.52
N ALA A 314 5.65 22.89 7.57
CA ALA A 314 5.44 23.36 8.93
C ALA A 314 6.16 24.69 9.24
N ALA A 315 7.21 25.01 8.49
CA ALA A 315 8.10 26.14 8.76
C ALA A 315 7.43 27.53 8.89
N PRO A 316 6.37 27.87 8.12
CA PRO A 316 5.67 29.15 8.32
C PRO A 316 5.05 29.30 9.73
N CYS A 317 4.78 28.18 10.41
CA CYS A 317 4.17 28.12 11.73
C CYS A 317 5.18 27.96 12.87
N TYR A 318 6.49 28.06 12.60
CA TYR A 318 7.53 28.03 13.62
C TYR A 318 7.72 29.40 14.29
N GLU A 319 8.42 29.46 15.42
CA GLU A 319 8.73 30.73 16.07
C GLU A 319 9.82 31.53 15.34
N ARG A 320 10.74 30.84 14.66
CA ARG A 320 11.89 31.42 13.96
C ARG A 320 12.05 30.83 12.58
N ALA A 321 12.67 31.61 11.70
CA ALA A 321 13.01 31.18 10.35
C ALA A 321 13.99 30.00 10.37
N ILE A 322 13.79 29.08 9.43
CA ILE A 322 14.68 27.95 9.20
C ILE A 322 15.10 27.93 7.74
N ALA A 323 16.37 27.63 7.49
CA ALA A 323 16.90 27.39 6.17
C ALA A 323 17.33 25.93 6.00
N LEU A 324 16.64 25.20 5.13
CA LEU A 324 16.98 23.83 4.78
C LEU A 324 17.88 23.83 3.54
N ASP A 325 19.11 23.38 3.67
CA ASP A 325 20.05 23.21 2.57
C ASP A 325 19.90 21.81 1.98
N LEU A 326 19.39 21.75 0.74
CA LEU A 326 19.12 20.51 0.02
C LEU A 326 20.25 20.12 -0.94
N SER A 327 21.36 20.84 -0.97
CA SER A 327 22.43 20.66 -1.96
C SER A 327 23.02 19.24 -1.98
N ALA A 328 23.06 18.56 -0.84
CA ALA A 328 23.55 17.19 -0.71
C ALA A 328 22.50 16.13 -1.08
N HIS A 329 21.21 16.50 -1.23
CA HIS A 329 20.12 15.54 -1.41
C HIS A 329 19.82 15.27 -2.90
N PRO A 330 19.74 14.01 -3.34
CA PRO A 330 19.50 13.67 -4.75
C PRO A 330 18.17 14.24 -5.26
N ASP A 331 17.12 14.18 -4.44
CA ASP A 331 15.77 14.65 -4.79
C ASP A 331 15.50 16.14 -4.51
N HIS A 332 16.51 16.99 -4.36
CA HIS A 332 16.32 18.43 -4.04
C HIS A 332 15.33 19.14 -4.98
N ARG A 333 15.39 18.84 -6.30
CA ARG A 333 14.46 19.42 -7.29
C ARG A 333 13.02 18.98 -7.05
N LEU A 334 12.82 17.72 -6.66
CA LEU A 334 11.51 17.15 -6.40
C LEU A 334 10.87 17.75 -5.16
N ILE A 335 11.64 17.88 -4.07
CA ILE A 335 11.21 18.51 -2.82
C ILE A 335 10.71 19.94 -3.10
N VAL A 336 11.52 20.72 -3.81
CA VAL A 336 11.17 22.11 -4.17
C VAL A 336 9.93 22.16 -5.05
N ALA A 337 9.87 21.34 -6.11
CA ALA A 337 8.74 21.33 -7.04
C ALA A 337 7.41 20.95 -6.37
N ARG A 338 7.44 20.11 -5.33
CA ARG A 338 6.23 19.67 -4.61
C ARG A 338 5.72 20.68 -3.58
N VAL A 339 6.62 21.31 -2.82
CA VAL A 339 6.23 22.11 -1.65
C VAL A 339 6.11 23.59 -1.97
N LEU A 340 7.02 24.11 -2.80
CA LEU A 340 7.11 25.55 -3.06
C LEU A 340 5.83 26.15 -3.68
N PRO A 341 5.17 25.51 -4.68
CA PRO A 341 3.93 26.06 -5.23
C PRO A 341 2.84 26.20 -4.17
N ILE A 342 2.74 25.22 -3.26
CA ILE A 342 1.74 25.21 -2.18
C ILE A 342 2.02 26.31 -1.17
N LEU A 343 3.27 26.44 -0.70
CA LEU A 343 3.66 27.49 0.24
C LEU A 343 3.44 28.90 -0.34
N ARG A 344 3.80 29.11 -1.61
CA ARG A 344 3.57 30.40 -2.30
C ARG A 344 2.09 30.69 -2.46
N ALA A 345 1.29 29.70 -2.85
CA ALA A 345 -0.16 29.85 -2.98
C ALA A 345 -0.85 30.12 -1.62
N ALA A 346 -0.26 29.66 -0.52
CA ALA A 346 -0.69 29.97 0.85
C ALA A 346 -0.17 31.32 1.38
N GLY A 347 0.61 32.07 0.58
CA GLY A 347 1.17 33.36 0.96
C GLY A 347 2.40 33.30 1.88
N ALA A 348 3.07 32.15 1.98
CA ALA A 348 4.27 32.01 2.81
C ALA A 348 5.45 32.82 2.25
N ASP A 349 6.26 33.41 3.15
CA ASP A 349 7.52 34.05 2.80
C ASP A 349 8.63 33.00 2.66
N VAL A 350 8.92 32.64 1.40
CA VAL A 350 9.91 31.63 1.03
C VAL A 350 10.97 32.22 0.10
N GLN A 351 12.22 32.09 0.51
CA GLN A 351 13.39 32.53 -0.24
C GLN A 351 14.20 31.32 -0.69
N ILE A 352 14.70 31.35 -1.92
CA ILE A 352 15.49 30.26 -2.50
C ILE A 352 16.80 30.81 -3.01
N GLU A 353 17.90 30.21 -2.56
CA GLU A 353 19.25 30.48 -3.02
C GLU A 353 19.90 29.16 -3.41
N GLY A 354 19.94 28.87 -4.72
CA GLY A 354 20.36 27.56 -5.22
C GLY A 354 19.47 26.43 -4.70
N ALA A 355 20.07 25.47 -3.97
CA ALA A 355 19.35 24.36 -3.33
C ALA A 355 18.94 24.65 -1.87
N LYS A 356 19.19 25.87 -1.37
CA LYS A 356 18.84 26.27 -0.02
C LYS A 356 17.47 26.95 -0.01
N VAL A 357 16.56 26.42 0.79
CA VAL A 357 15.19 26.95 0.95
C VAL A 357 15.06 27.53 2.34
N ARG A 358 14.88 28.85 2.44
CA ARG A 358 14.60 29.55 3.69
C ARG A 358 13.12 29.90 3.75
N VAL A 359 12.49 29.58 4.87
CA VAL A 359 11.10 29.93 5.15
C VAL A 359 11.08 30.83 6.38
N ASN A 360 10.48 32.01 6.26
CA ASN A 360 10.29 32.91 7.38
C ASN A 360 8.90 32.65 8.01
N PRO A 361 8.77 32.68 9.34
CA PRO A 361 7.48 32.58 10.01
C PRO A 361 6.56 33.72 9.60
N GLY A 362 5.27 33.42 9.48
CA GLY A 362 4.31 34.44 9.12
C GLY A 362 2.89 33.91 8.98
N PRO A 363 1.90 34.81 8.97
CA PRO A 363 0.53 34.42 8.71
C PRO A 363 0.40 33.87 7.29
N LEU A 364 -0.32 32.76 7.16
CA LEU A 364 -0.72 32.23 5.86
C LEU A 364 -2.12 32.73 5.51
N SER A 365 -2.43 32.80 4.21
CA SER A 365 -3.77 33.07 3.69
C SER A 365 -4.14 31.93 2.75
N LEU A 366 -4.97 31.01 3.23
CA LEU A 366 -5.34 29.84 2.44
C LEU A 366 -6.51 30.20 1.50
N PRO A 367 -6.42 29.87 0.21
CA PRO A 367 -7.57 30.01 -0.68
C PRO A 367 -8.68 29.04 -0.26
N ALA A 368 -9.93 29.49 -0.34
CA ALA A 368 -11.09 28.67 0.04
C ALA A 368 -11.20 27.39 -0.82
N GLN A 369 -10.77 27.46 -2.09
CA GLN A 369 -10.65 26.33 -3.00
C GLN A 369 -9.26 26.39 -3.64
N PRO A 370 -8.25 25.77 -3.01
CA PRO A 370 -6.90 25.78 -3.57
C PRO A 370 -6.84 25.09 -4.93
N GLU A 371 -6.18 25.73 -5.89
CA GLU A 371 -5.83 25.05 -7.13
C GLU A 371 -4.79 23.95 -6.84
N ALA A 372 -5.02 22.76 -7.38
CA ALA A 372 -4.06 21.68 -7.37
C ALA A 372 -4.11 20.95 -8.71
N ALA A 373 -2.94 20.52 -9.18
CA ALA A 373 -2.83 19.70 -10.37
C ALA A 373 -3.47 18.31 -10.14
N MET A 374 -3.81 17.64 -11.23
CA MET A 374 -4.31 16.26 -11.18
C MET A 374 -3.26 15.28 -10.64
N GLU A 375 -3.71 14.15 -10.08
CA GLU A 375 -2.82 13.05 -9.67
C GLU A 375 -2.09 12.46 -10.89
N PRO A 376 -0.78 12.72 -11.06
CA PRO A 376 -0.09 12.31 -12.28
C PRO A 376 -0.01 10.79 -12.43
N GLU A 377 0.11 10.03 -11.33
CA GLU A 377 0.23 8.58 -11.37
C GLU A 377 -1.03 7.91 -11.92
N LEU A 378 -2.21 8.38 -11.51
CA LEU A 378 -3.48 7.91 -12.07
C LEU A 378 -3.67 8.45 -13.49
N ALA A 379 -3.45 9.75 -13.68
CA ALA A 379 -3.74 10.44 -14.94
C ALA A 379 -2.94 9.86 -16.11
N ILE A 380 -1.65 9.55 -15.91
CA ILE A 380 -0.81 9.01 -16.98
C ILE A 380 -1.30 7.65 -17.49
N PHE A 381 -1.82 6.78 -16.61
CA PHE A 381 -2.41 5.50 -17.01
C PHE A 381 -3.74 5.68 -17.75
N LEU A 382 -4.57 6.61 -17.31
CA LEU A 382 -5.83 6.93 -17.99
C LEU A 382 -5.60 7.55 -19.37
N LEU A 383 -4.62 8.46 -19.48
CA LEU A 383 -4.20 9.06 -20.75
C LEU A 383 -3.52 8.05 -21.68
N ALA A 384 -3.00 6.93 -21.16
CA ALA A 384 -2.45 5.84 -21.96
C ALA A 384 -3.51 4.88 -22.53
N LEU A 385 -4.77 4.96 -22.09
CA LEU A 385 -5.85 4.09 -22.61
C LEU A 385 -6.00 4.14 -24.14
N PRO A 386 -5.88 5.29 -24.84
CA PRO A 386 -5.89 5.32 -26.31
C PRO A 386 -4.75 4.51 -26.95
N LEU A 387 -3.56 4.42 -26.32
CA LEU A 387 -2.52 3.50 -26.81
C LEU A 387 -2.94 2.04 -26.65
N ALA A 388 -3.79 1.72 -25.67
CA ALA A 388 -4.31 0.38 -25.50
C ALA A 388 -5.56 0.09 -26.36
N LEU A 389 -6.47 1.03 -26.59
CA LEU A 389 -7.77 0.75 -27.21
C LEU A 389 -8.04 1.52 -28.53
N GLY A 390 -7.19 2.49 -28.88
CA GLY A 390 -7.54 3.54 -29.84
C GLY A 390 -8.61 4.49 -29.27
N GLY A 391 -8.85 5.63 -29.92
CA GLY A 391 -9.83 6.62 -29.47
C GLY A 391 -9.20 7.79 -28.71
N GLU A 392 -9.89 8.28 -27.68
CA GLU A 392 -9.52 9.48 -26.94
C GLU A 392 -9.75 9.39 -25.42
N ALA A 393 -8.93 10.12 -24.67
CA ALA A 393 -9.09 10.38 -23.24
C ALA A 393 -8.93 11.87 -22.96
N ARG A 394 -9.86 12.43 -22.18
CA ARG A 394 -9.93 13.85 -21.80
C ARG A 394 -10.05 13.95 -20.29
N LEU A 395 -9.06 14.57 -19.67
CA LEU A 395 -8.97 14.76 -18.23
C LEU A 395 -9.05 16.25 -17.89
N GLY A 396 -10.09 16.63 -17.15
CA GLY A 396 -10.22 18.01 -16.64
C GLY A 396 -9.29 18.26 -15.47
N GLY A 397 -8.51 19.34 -15.52
CA GLY A 397 -7.54 19.72 -14.50
C GLY A 397 -6.19 20.12 -15.10
N GLN A 398 -5.34 20.74 -14.29
CA GLN A 398 -4.00 21.13 -14.68
C GLN A 398 -3.04 19.93 -14.65
N TRP A 399 -2.21 19.78 -15.68
CA TRP A 399 -1.11 18.82 -15.67
C TRP A 399 -0.01 19.30 -14.70
N PRO A 400 0.52 18.43 -13.82
CA PRO A 400 1.50 18.85 -12.82
C PRO A 400 2.87 19.17 -13.43
N ALA A 401 3.48 20.26 -12.98
CA ALA A 401 4.87 20.63 -13.28
C ALA A 401 5.85 19.88 -12.36
N LEU A 402 5.92 18.56 -12.51
CA LEU A 402 6.83 17.68 -11.77
C LEU A 402 7.78 16.96 -12.73
N PRO A 403 9.06 16.72 -12.37
CA PRO A 403 9.99 16.00 -13.23
C PRO A 403 9.48 14.63 -13.70
N ALA A 404 8.81 13.90 -12.79
CA ALA A 404 8.19 12.62 -13.12
C ALA A 404 7.06 12.77 -14.15
N ALA A 405 6.22 13.81 -14.03
CA ALA A 405 5.12 14.06 -14.95
C ALA A 405 5.61 14.48 -16.35
N GLU A 406 6.71 15.23 -16.42
CA GLU A 406 7.40 15.53 -17.68
C GLU A 406 7.94 14.24 -18.34
N ALA A 407 8.63 13.39 -17.58
CA ALA A 407 9.12 12.10 -18.09
C ALA A 407 8.00 11.17 -18.56
N GLY A 408 6.86 11.12 -17.84
CA GLY A 408 5.68 10.37 -18.25
C GLY A 408 5.06 10.89 -19.54
N TRP A 409 4.94 12.21 -19.65
CA TRP A 409 4.44 12.89 -20.85
C TRP A 409 5.31 12.58 -22.08
N ASP A 410 6.62 12.68 -21.93
CA ASP A 410 7.59 12.40 -22.99
C ASP A 410 7.52 10.93 -23.45
N LEU A 411 7.39 9.98 -22.51
CA LEU A 411 7.21 8.56 -22.84
C LEU A 411 5.99 8.35 -23.73
N LEU A 412 4.83 8.91 -23.36
CA LEU A 412 3.60 8.73 -24.12
C LEU A 412 3.70 9.37 -25.52
N LYS A 413 4.33 10.54 -25.64
CA LYS A 413 4.61 11.17 -26.95
C LYS A 413 5.55 10.34 -27.81
N GLN A 414 6.61 9.76 -27.23
CA GLN A 414 7.53 8.87 -27.94
C GLN A 414 6.82 7.63 -28.51
N LEU A 415 5.76 7.17 -27.83
CA LEU A 415 4.91 6.06 -28.29
C LEU A 415 3.84 6.48 -29.32
N GLY A 416 3.88 7.73 -29.80
CA GLY A 416 3.02 8.24 -30.85
C GLY A 416 1.64 8.70 -30.38
N LEU A 417 1.44 8.91 -29.07
CA LEU A 417 0.21 9.48 -28.55
C LEU A 417 0.14 10.98 -28.87
N ASP A 418 -0.96 11.44 -29.47
CA ASP A 418 -1.23 12.87 -29.61
C ASP A 418 -1.69 13.43 -28.26
N LEU A 419 -0.78 14.16 -27.60
CA LEU A 419 -0.95 14.72 -26.27
C LEU A 419 -0.91 16.24 -26.30
N ARG A 420 -1.95 16.87 -25.72
CA ARG A 420 -2.11 18.33 -25.68
C ARG A 420 -2.67 18.77 -24.33
N CYS A 421 -2.19 19.92 -23.86
CA CYS A 421 -2.79 20.64 -22.73
C CYS A 421 -3.43 21.90 -23.29
N GLU A 422 -4.70 22.12 -22.99
CA GLU A 422 -5.41 23.34 -23.35
C GLU A 422 -5.85 24.05 -22.07
N THR A 423 -5.57 25.34 -21.99
CA THR A 423 -6.01 26.19 -20.88
C THR A 423 -7.03 27.18 -21.43
N SER A 424 -8.25 27.14 -20.89
CA SER A 424 -9.35 28.02 -21.29
C SER A 424 -9.89 28.78 -20.09
N LYS A 425 -10.89 29.64 -20.32
CA LYS A 425 -11.65 30.28 -19.22
C LYS A 425 -12.42 29.26 -18.36
N GLU A 426 -12.72 28.08 -18.91
CA GLU A 426 -13.47 27.01 -18.22
C GLU A 426 -12.55 26.09 -17.40
N GLY A 427 -11.23 26.29 -17.46
CA GLY A 427 -10.23 25.49 -16.78
C GLY A 427 -9.17 24.92 -17.73
N ALA A 428 -8.23 24.18 -17.16
CA ALA A 428 -7.27 23.39 -17.91
C ALA A 428 -7.82 21.99 -18.22
N GLU A 429 -7.55 21.47 -19.40
CA GLU A 429 -7.86 20.10 -19.80
C GLU A 429 -6.64 19.46 -20.48
N VAL A 430 -6.48 18.15 -20.29
CA VAL A 430 -5.46 17.34 -20.94
C VAL A 430 -6.12 16.35 -21.89
N PHE A 431 -5.68 16.36 -23.15
CA PHE A 431 -6.21 15.55 -24.23
C PHE A 431 -5.17 14.54 -24.69
N ALA A 432 -5.60 13.30 -24.82
CA ALA A 432 -4.85 12.19 -25.40
C ALA A 432 -5.66 11.53 -26.50
N SER A 433 -5.08 11.32 -27.68
CA SER A 433 -5.74 10.55 -28.74
C SER A 433 -4.77 9.68 -29.53
N ALA A 434 -5.26 8.52 -29.96
CA ALA A 434 -4.56 7.60 -30.84
C ALA A 434 -5.56 7.00 -31.83
N ALA A 435 -5.27 7.11 -33.13
CA ALA A 435 -6.16 6.58 -34.17
C ALA A 435 -6.31 5.06 -34.11
N THR A 436 -5.22 4.36 -33.77
CA THR A 436 -5.19 2.90 -33.62
C THR A 436 -4.44 2.52 -32.34
N PRO A 437 -4.76 1.38 -31.71
CA PRO A 437 -3.97 0.85 -30.61
C PRO A 437 -2.49 0.70 -30.99
N LEU A 438 -1.62 0.83 -29.99
CA LEU A 438 -0.18 0.60 -30.08
C LEU A 438 0.08 -0.81 -30.61
N LYS A 439 0.85 -0.87 -31.69
CA LYS A 439 1.26 -2.10 -32.36
C LYS A 439 2.70 -2.46 -32.04
N GLN A 440 3.60 -1.49 -31.98
CA GLN A 440 5.02 -1.74 -31.78
C GLN A 440 5.53 -1.02 -30.55
N TYR A 441 6.44 -1.68 -29.82
CA TYR A 441 7.19 -1.05 -28.75
C TYR A 441 8.68 -1.23 -29.08
N ALA A 442 9.25 -0.22 -29.73
CA ALA A 442 10.66 -0.23 -30.07
C ALA A 442 11.51 -0.09 -28.81
N LYS A 443 12.74 -0.64 -28.84
CA LYS A 443 13.71 -0.42 -27.78
C LYS A 443 14.04 1.08 -27.72
N GLY A 444 13.61 1.73 -26.66
CA GLY A 444 13.97 3.10 -26.31
C GLY A 444 14.36 3.16 -24.84
N ASP A 445 15.35 4.00 -24.53
CA ASP A 445 15.63 4.34 -23.14
C ASP A 445 14.42 5.11 -22.59
N LEU A 446 14.04 4.81 -21.35
CA LEU A 446 13.02 5.60 -20.68
C LEU A 446 13.53 7.05 -20.54
N PRO A 447 12.64 8.06 -20.62
CA PRO A 447 13.01 9.45 -20.39
C PRO A 447 13.80 9.61 -19.08
N ALA A 448 14.78 10.52 -19.09
CA ALA A 448 15.62 10.74 -17.92
C ALA A 448 14.75 11.14 -16.71
N GLY A 449 15.00 10.50 -15.56
CA GLY A 449 14.23 10.75 -14.34
C GLY A 449 12.85 10.08 -14.30
N PHE A 450 12.55 9.14 -15.20
CA PHE A 450 11.32 8.35 -15.12
C PHE A 450 11.26 7.55 -13.80
N PRO A 451 10.20 7.70 -12.98
CA PRO A 451 10.16 7.13 -11.65
C PRO A 451 9.99 5.60 -11.68
N ALA A 452 10.72 4.90 -10.82
CA ALA A 452 10.61 3.44 -10.68
C ALA A 452 9.18 2.98 -10.31
N ALA A 453 8.45 3.79 -9.55
CA ALA A 453 7.05 3.53 -9.19
C ALA A 453 6.12 3.44 -10.41
N TRP A 454 6.44 4.13 -11.51
CA TRP A 454 5.63 4.11 -12.75
C TRP A 454 6.15 3.13 -13.79
N ALA A 455 7.19 2.34 -13.47
CA ALA A 455 7.70 1.28 -14.35
C ALA A 455 6.63 0.29 -14.85
N PRO A 456 5.51 0.02 -14.14
CA PRO A 456 4.45 -0.84 -14.66
C PRO A 456 3.80 -0.29 -15.94
N LEU A 457 3.80 1.03 -16.18
CA LEU A 457 3.20 1.65 -17.37
C LEU A 457 3.91 1.25 -18.68
N PRO A 458 5.22 1.54 -18.88
CA PRO A 458 5.91 1.15 -20.10
C PRO A 458 5.92 -0.38 -20.28
N LEU A 459 5.96 -1.14 -19.18
CA LEU A 459 5.88 -2.60 -19.24
C LEU A 459 4.52 -3.09 -19.75
N ALA A 460 3.40 -2.51 -19.28
CA ALA A 460 2.07 -2.81 -19.76
C ALA A 460 1.85 -2.41 -21.23
N LEU A 461 2.43 -1.28 -21.66
CA LEU A 461 2.35 -0.83 -23.06
C LEU A 461 3.17 -1.75 -23.98
N ALA A 462 4.37 -2.17 -23.56
CA ALA A 462 5.16 -3.17 -24.28
C ALA A 462 4.45 -4.53 -24.34
N ALA A 463 3.81 -4.94 -23.24
CA ALA A 463 3.00 -6.16 -23.19
C ALA A 463 1.79 -6.08 -24.13
N CYS A 464 1.08 -4.95 -24.17
CA CYS A 464 -0.01 -4.70 -25.11
C CYS A 464 0.43 -4.91 -26.57
N ALA A 465 1.59 -4.35 -26.94
CA ALA A 465 2.16 -4.51 -28.28
C ALA A 465 2.51 -5.98 -28.58
N ALA A 466 3.19 -6.67 -27.65
CA ALA A 466 3.58 -8.07 -27.79
C ALA A 466 2.37 -9.02 -27.96
N LEU A 467 1.33 -8.83 -27.15
CA LEU A 467 0.12 -9.68 -27.16
C LEU A 467 -0.66 -9.58 -28.48
N ARG A 468 -0.54 -8.45 -29.19
CA ARG A 468 -1.13 -8.23 -30.52
C ARG A 468 -0.32 -8.84 -31.66
N GLY A 469 0.81 -9.48 -31.37
CA GLY A 469 1.60 -10.26 -32.33
C GLY A 469 2.67 -9.45 -33.07
N ASP A 470 3.00 -8.26 -32.57
CA ASP A 470 3.98 -7.36 -33.19
C ASP A 470 5.27 -7.25 -32.36
N LYS A 471 6.34 -6.72 -32.98
CA LYS A 471 7.67 -6.60 -32.37
C LYS A 471 7.64 -5.67 -31.15
N ALA A 472 7.83 -6.25 -29.96
CA ALA A 472 7.95 -5.52 -28.70
C ALA A 472 9.24 -5.91 -27.98
N VAL A 473 9.99 -4.92 -27.51
CA VAL A 473 11.19 -5.11 -26.70
C VAL A 473 10.88 -4.68 -25.27
N LEU A 474 11.46 -5.38 -24.29
CA LEU A 474 11.36 -4.96 -22.90
C LEU A 474 12.06 -3.59 -22.72
N PRO A 475 11.39 -2.58 -22.12
CA PRO A 475 12.04 -1.31 -21.79
C PRO A 475 13.14 -1.51 -20.76
N ALA A 476 14.18 -0.68 -20.81
CA ALA A 476 15.17 -0.62 -19.74
C ALA A 476 14.48 -0.10 -18.47
N LEU A 477 14.32 -0.96 -17.46
CA LEU A 477 13.61 -0.60 -16.24
C LEU A 477 14.42 0.41 -15.42
N PRO A 478 13.77 1.41 -14.79
CA PRO A 478 14.44 2.35 -13.90
C PRO A 478 15.17 1.64 -12.75
N CYS A 479 16.23 2.27 -12.24
CA CYS A 479 16.89 1.80 -11.03
C CYS A 479 15.88 1.78 -9.86
N GLY A 480 15.82 0.66 -9.13
CA GLY A 480 14.88 0.46 -8.03
C GLY A 480 13.59 -0.29 -8.40
N THR A 481 13.32 -0.55 -9.69
CA THR A 481 12.24 -1.46 -10.07
C THR A 481 12.62 -2.90 -9.76
N ASP A 482 11.75 -3.60 -9.02
CA ASP A 482 11.95 -5.01 -8.72
C ASP A 482 11.74 -5.88 -9.98
N LYS A 483 12.83 -6.49 -10.42
CA LYS A 483 12.86 -7.37 -11.60
C LYS A 483 11.99 -8.60 -11.41
N THR A 484 11.92 -9.15 -10.20
CA THR A 484 11.15 -10.37 -9.94
C THR A 484 9.64 -10.11 -10.06
N THR A 485 9.18 -8.96 -9.58
CA THR A 485 7.82 -8.48 -9.81
C THR A 485 7.52 -8.27 -11.30
N ALA A 486 8.44 -7.65 -12.05
CA ALA A 486 8.26 -7.44 -13.49
C ALA A 486 8.15 -8.77 -14.26
N GLU A 487 9.00 -9.74 -13.95
CA GLU A 487 8.95 -11.09 -14.52
C GLU A 487 7.66 -11.82 -14.14
N SER A 488 7.23 -11.72 -12.89
CA SER A 488 5.96 -12.27 -12.40
C SER A 488 4.76 -11.70 -13.17
N PHE A 489 4.73 -10.38 -13.37
CA PHE A 489 3.71 -9.70 -14.16
C PHE A 489 3.68 -10.20 -15.61
N LEU A 490 4.83 -10.26 -16.28
CA LEU A 490 4.93 -10.75 -17.66
C LEU A 490 4.42 -12.19 -17.77
N SER A 491 4.86 -13.06 -16.86
CA SER A 491 4.39 -14.44 -16.82
C SER A 491 2.88 -14.54 -16.58
N ALA A 492 2.31 -13.67 -15.75
CA ALA A 492 0.87 -13.62 -15.48
C ALA A 492 0.06 -13.25 -16.72
N VAL A 493 0.51 -12.27 -17.51
CA VAL A 493 -0.16 -11.85 -18.74
C VAL A 493 0.10 -12.78 -19.94
N GLY A 494 0.95 -13.81 -19.76
CA GLY A 494 1.26 -14.81 -20.79
C GLY A 494 2.39 -14.40 -21.73
N LEU A 495 3.36 -13.65 -21.21
CA LEU A 495 4.54 -13.23 -21.93
C LEU A 495 5.82 -13.75 -21.25
N GLU A 496 6.87 -13.90 -22.03
CA GLU A 496 8.24 -14.15 -21.58
C GLU A 496 9.24 -13.43 -22.48
N LEU A 497 10.52 -13.45 -22.07
CA LEU A 497 11.62 -12.90 -22.87
C LEU A 497 12.23 -14.01 -23.72
N ASP A 498 12.40 -13.76 -25.01
CA ASP A 498 13.21 -14.60 -25.89
C ASP A 498 14.72 -14.39 -25.66
N GLU A 499 15.55 -15.20 -26.32
CA GLU A 499 17.01 -15.13 -26.25
C GLU A 499 17.60 -13.77 -26.68
N ASN A 500 16.81 -12.95 -27.39
CA ASN A 500 17.19 -11.62 -27.87
C ASN A 500 16.62 -10.49 -26.99
N GLY A 501 15.97 -10.82 -25.86
CA GLY A 501 15.34 -9.85 -24.96
C GLY A 501 14.05 -9.24 -25.49
N ARG A 502 13.38 -9.88 -26.45
CA ARG A 502 12.07 -9.46 -26.97
C ARG A 502 10.95 -10.16 -26.23
N LEU A 503 9.82 -9.49 -26.12
CA LEU A 503 8.62 -10.09 -25.52
C LEU A 503 7.97 -11.03 -26.54
N CYS A 504 7.78 -12.28 -26.15
CA CYS A 504 7.05 -13.29 -26.91
C CYS A 504 5.93 -13.90 -26.08
N LYS A 505 4.94 -14.50 -26.76
CA LYS A 505 3.83 -15.19 -26.08
C LYS A 505 4.34 -16.49 -25.48
N LYS A 506 4.06 -16.68 -24.20
CA LYS A 506 4.34 -17.90 -23.46
C LYS A 506 3.15 -18.86 -23.58
N GLU A 507 3.42 -20.12 -23.93
CA GLU A 507 2.40 -21.17 -23.80
C GLU A 507 2.07 -21.39 -22.33
N GLN A 508 0.83 -21.10 -21.95
CA GLN A 508 0.35 -21.33 -20.58
C GLN A 508 -0.46 -22.62 -20.53
N THR A 509 0.10 -23.65 -19.89
CA THR A 509 -0.60 -24.91 -19.58
C THR A 509 -1.27 -24.82 -18.20
N GLY A 510 -2.61 -24.91 -18.16
CA GLY A 510 -3.39 -25.00 -16.92
C GLY A 510 -4.41 -23.87 -16.70
N ALA A 511 -5.21 -23.99 -15.63
CA ALA A 511 -6.17 -22.96 -15.25
C ALA A 511 -5.44 -21.70 -14.73
N ARG A 512 -5.72 -20.53 -15.32
CA ARG A 512 -5.12 -19.25 -14.91
C ARG A 512 -5.58 -18.87 -13.49
N THR A 513 -4.64 -18.86 -12.55
CA THR A 513 -4.84 -18.31 -11.20
C THR A 513 -4.84 -16.78 -11.23
N GLY A 514 -5.55 -16.14 -10.29
CA GLY A 514 -5.47 -14.69 -10.12
C GLY A 514 -4.05 -14.26 -9.77
N TRP A 515 -3.53 -13.24 -10.46
CA TRP A 515 -2.27 -12.59 -10.10
C TRP A 515 -2.55 -11.55 -9.02
N ASN A 516 -1.72 -11.52 -7.97
CA ASN A 516 -1.82 -10.50 -6.93
C ASN A 516 -0.87 -9.37 -7.27
N ALA A 517 -1.42 -8.19 -7.53
CA ALA A 517 -0.62 -7.00 -7.74
C ALA A 517 0.04 -6.58 -6.42
N PRO A 518 1.33 -6.19 -6.41
CA PRO A 518 2.01 -5.75 -5.20
C PRO A 518 1.62 -4.33 -4.77
N ASP A 519 1.18 -3.48 -5.71
CA ASP A 519 0.69 -2.12 -5.45
C ASP A 519 -0.42 -1.74 -6.46
N PRO A 520 -1.11 -0.58 -6.28
CA PRO A 520 -2.18 -0.15 -7.18
C PRO A 520 -1.72 0.11 -8.62
N VAL A 521 -0.46 0.53 -8.83
CA VAL A 521 0.08 0.87 -10.15
C VAL A 521 0.25 -0.40 -10.99
N TRP A 522 0.66 -1.50 -10.37
CA TRP A 522 0.67 -2.81 -11.02
C TRP A 522 -0.73 -3.34 -11.35
N ALA A 523 -1.73 -3.05 -10.51
CA ALA A 523 -3.13 -3.40 -10.82
C ALA A 523 -3.65 -2.60 -12.03
N MET A 524 -3.31 -1.32 -12.15
CA MET A 524 -3.60 -0.52 -13.34
C MET A 524 -2.87 -1.03 -14.58
N ALA A 525 -1.61 -1.45 -14.45
CA ALA A 525 -0.84 -2.06 -15.54
C ALA A 525 -1.48 -3.36 -16.05
N LEU A 526 -1.99 -4.21 -15.14
CA LEU A 526 -2.74 -5.41 -15.52
C LEU A 526 -4.06 -5.05 -16.22
N ALA A 527 -4.78 -4.04 -15.70
CA ALA A 527 -6.01 -3.53 -16.30
C ALA A 527 -5.78 -2.97 -17.72
N LEU A 528 -4.68 -2.24 -17.94
CA LEU A 528 -4.28 -1.72 -19.24
C LEU A 528 -3.92 -2.86 -20.20
N THR A 529 -3.18 -3.87 -19.72
CA THR A 529 -2.79 -5.03 -20.53
C THR A 529 -3.99 -5.91 -20.91
N ALA A 530 -4.99 -5.99 -20.04
CA ALA A 530 -6.24 -6.71 -20.32
C ALA A 530 -7.04 -6.11 -21.49
N CYS A 531 -6.78 -4.85 -21.87
CA CYS A 531 -7.31 -4.25 -23.10
C CYS A 531 -6.74 -4.89 -24.39
N ALA A 532 -5.53 -5.49 -24.32
CA ALA A 532 -4.93 -6.22 -25.42
C ALA A 532 -5.20 -7.73 -25.35
N SER A 533 -5.32 -8.29 -24.15
CA SER A 533 -5.63 -9.70 -23.93
C SER A 533 -6.68 -9.83 -22.82
N PRO A 534 -7.98 -9.88 -23.16
CA PRO A 534 -9.07 -9.98 -22.19
C PRO A 534 -9.01 -11.24 -21.32
N HIS A 535 -9.78 -11.23 -20.23
CA HIS A 535 -9.88 -12.30 -19.23
C HIS A 535 -8.62 -12.49 -18.36
N GLN A 536 -7.86 -11.42 -18.14
CA GLN A 536 -6.84 -11.42 -17.09
C GLN A 536 -7.52 -11.54 -15.71
N LYS A 537 -6.83 -12.16 -14.76
CA LYS A 537 -7.37 -12.44 -13.42
C LYS A 537 -6.56 -11.68 -12.38
N LEU A 538 -7.20 -10.79 -11.64
CA LEU A 538 -6.62 -10.08 -10.50
C LEU A 538 -7.12 -10.72 -9.20
N GLY A 539 -6.21 -11.15 -8.33
CA GLY A 539 -6.56 -11.80 -7.07
C GLY A 539 -6.96 -10.83 -5.96
N ASN A 540 -6.44 -9.59 -5.98
CA ASN A 540 -6.60 -8.61 -4.91
C ASN A 540 -7.11 -7.23 -5.42
N PRO A 541 -8.32 -7.15 -6.02
CA PRO A 541 -8.85 -5.88 -6.57
C PRO A 541 -8.97 -4.76 -5.53
N GLY A 542 -9.07 -5.10 -4.24
CA GLY A 542 -9.10 -4.13 -3.14
C GLY A 542 -7.84 -3.25 -3.06
N ILE A 543 -6.71 -3.65 -3.66
CA ILE A 543 -5.48 -2.86 -3.64
C ILE A 543 -5.65 -1.45 -4.21
N MET A 544 -6.63 -1.25 -5.11
CA MET A 544 -6.89 0.07 -5.69
C MET A 544 -7.39 1.11 -4.69
N THR A 545 -7.80 0.74 -3.48
CA THR A 545 -8.13 1.73 -2.43
C THR A 545 -6.94 2.60 -2.05
N GLY A 546 -5.72 2.10 -2.24
CA GLY A 546 -4.49 2.85 -1.99
C GLY A 546 -4.25 4.00 -2.98
N LEU A 547 -4.86 3.97 -4.18
CA LEU A 547 -4.70 5.00 -5.20
C LEU A 547 -6.02 5.66 -5.61
N TYR A 548 -6.98 4.88 -6.14
CA TYR A 548 -8.26 5.39 -6.63
C TYR A 548 -9.37 4.35 -6.41
N PRO A 549 -10.10 4.40 -5.27
CA PRO A 549 -11.16 3.45 -4.93
C PRO A 549 -12.22 3.23 -6.02
N PRO A 550 -12.72 4.24 -6.76
CA PRO A 550 -13.74 4.02 -7.80
C PRO A 550 -13.15 3.53 -9.14
N PHE A 551 -11.85 3.22 -9.23
CA PHE A 551 -11.18 2.79 -10.46
C PHE A 551 -11.92 1.66 -11.18
N TRP A 552 -12.34 0.61 -10.46
CA TRP A 552 -13.02 -0.52 -11.08
C TRP A 552 -14.41 -0.20 -11.62
N ALA A 553 -15.13 0.75 -11.01
CA ALA A 553 -16.40 1.22 -11.53
C ALA A 553 -16.20 1.99 -12.85
N LEU A 554 -15.16 2.82 -12.93
CA LEU A 554 -14.74 3.48 -14.17
C LEU A 554 -14.32 2.45 -15.23
N TYR A 555 -13.44 1.52 -14.87
CA TYR A 555 -12.89 0.53 -15.79
C TYR A 555 -13.97 -0.38 -16.40
N ASN A 556 -14.91 -0.85 -15.58
CA ASN A 556 -16.00 -1.73 -16.03
C ASN A 556 -17.03 -1.03 -16.92
N THR A 557 -17.01 0.30 -17.01
CA THR A 557 -17.91 1.11 -17.84
C THR A 557 -17.26 1.64 -19.11
N LEU A 558 -16.01 1.22 -19.40
CA LEU A 558 -15.39 1.42 -20.71
C LEU A 558 -16.30 0.87 -21.84
N PRO A 559 -16.25 1.43 -23.06
CA PRO A 559 -15.29 2.44 -23.53
C PRO A 559 -15.65 3.89 -23.16
N GLU A 560 -16.87 4.16 -22.74
CA GLU A 560 -17.38 5.51 -22.47
C GLU A 560 -17.97 5.56 -21.05
N PRO A 561 -17.10 5.69 -20.02
CA PRO A 561 -17.54 5.74 -18.64
C PRO A 561 -18.46 6.94 -18.44
N ALA A 562 -19.64 6.70 -17.88
CA ALA A 562 -20.51 7.80 -17.51
C ALA A 562 -19.87 8.59 -16.35
N VAL A 563 -19.66 9.90 -16.54
CA VAL A 563 -19.55 10.83 -15.40
C VAL A 563 -20.87 10.67 -14.64
N ARG A 564 -20.81 10.15 -13.41
CA ARG A 564 -21.92 9.58 -12.62
C ARG A 564 -23.33 10.02 -13.03
N ARG A 565 -24.25 9.05 -13.08
CA ARG A 565 -25.70 9.30 -12.99
C ARG A 565 -25.95 10.35 -11.90
N ALA A 566 -26.68 11.42 -12.24
CA ALA A 566 -27.34 12.25 -11.25
C ALA A 566 -27.98 11.31 -10.20
N ALA A 567 -27.82 11.64 -8.92
CA ALA A 567 -28.48 10.94 -7.84
C ALA A 567 -29.92 10.64 -8.27
N ALA A 568 -30.36 9.39 -8.12
CA ALA A 568 -31.77 9.07 -8.34
C ALA A 568 -32.58 10.12 -7.54
N PRO A 569 -33.64 10.72 -8.13
CA PRO A 569 -34.46 11.67 -7.39
C PRO A 569 -34.83 11.01 -6.08
N GLU A 570 -34.57 11.72 -4.97
CA GLU A 570 -34.84 11.23 -3.62
C GLU A 570 -36.18 10.50 -3.64
N ALA A 571 -36.15 9.20 -3.35
CA ALA A 571 -37.37 8.47 -3.13
C ALA A 571 -38.13 9.23 -2.05
N GLN A 572 -39.33 9.69 -2.39
CA GLN A 572 -40.19 10.50 -1.52
C GLN A 572 -40.12 9.95 -0.11
N THR A 573 -39.76 10.81 0.84
CA THR A 573 -39.68 10.51 2.25
C THR A 573 -40.95 9.74 2.66
N PRO A 574 -40.85 8.50 3.17
CA PRO A 574 -42.03 7.80 3.63
C PRO A 574 -42.65 8.63 4.75
N ALA A 575 -43.96 8.90 4.64
CA ALA A 575 -44.71 9.70 5.60
C ALA A 575 -44.41 9.25 7.04
N PRO A 576 -44.29 10.19 8.00
CA PRO A 576 -43.91 9.87 9.36
C PRO A 576 -44.92 8.88 9.96
N ARG A 577 -44.47 7.67 10.23
CA ARG A 577 -45.24 6.67 10.99
C ARG A 577 -45.55 7.26 12.36
N ARG A 578 -46.83 7.56 12.60
CA ARG A 578 -47.37 7.92 13.93
C ARG A 578 -46.92 6.85 14.93
N ARG A 579 -46.04 7.23 15.88
CA ARG A 579 -45.77 6.43 17.07
C ARG A 579 -47.03 6.43 17.93
N ILE A 580 -47.73 5.31 17.98
CA ILE A 580 -48.74 5.04 19.01
C ILE A 580 -47.94 4.68 20.27
N ILE A 581 -47.98 5.56 21.27
CA ILE A 581 -47.44 5.29 22.61
C ILE A 581 -48.52 4.51 23.35
N THR A 582 -48.40 3.19 23.41
CA THR A 582 -49.16 2.38 24.38
C THR A 582 -48.46 2.46 25.72
N GLY A 583 -49.00 3.29 26.62
CA GLY A 583 -48.61 3.30 28.02
C GLY A 583 -49.11 2.05 28.72
N ALA A 584 -48.22 1.09 28.96
CA ALA A 584 -48.42 0.02 29.92
C ALA A 584 -47.10 -0.16 30.69
N VAL A 585 -47.08 0.32 31.93
CA VAL A 585 -45.99 0.16 32.87
C VAL A 585 -46.03 -1.29 33.37
N ALA A 586 -44.97 -2.05 33.12
CA ALA A 586 -44.77 -3.35 33.76
C ALA A 586 -44.28 -3.12 35.18
N VAL A 587 -45.14 -3.39 36.16
CA VAL A 587 -44.81 -3.42 37.59
C VAL A 587 -44.09 -4.75 37.88
N PRO A 588 -42.86 -4.76 38.42
CA PRO A 588 -42.20 -6.00 38.86
C PRO A 588 -42.92 -6.56 40.11
N PRO A 589 -43.09 -7.90 40.23
CA PRO A 589 -43.69 -8.49 41.43
C PRO A 589 -42.74 -8.38 42.63
N GLU A 590 -43.29 -7.99 43.79
CA GLU A 590 -42.59 -7.91 45.08
C GLU A 590 -42.22 -9.33 45.59
N LEU A 591 -40.98 -9.47 46.05
CA LEU A 591 -40.49 -10.61 46.81
C LEU A 591 -41.13 -10.58 48.20
N LYS A 592 -41.76 -11.66 48.63
CA LYS A 592 -42.20 -11.85 50.01
C LYS A 592 -41.02 -12.38 50.81
N ASP A 593 -40.63 -11.65 51.85
CA ASP A 593 -39.80 -12.16 52.93
C ASP A 593 -40.64 -13.11 53.80
N GLU A 594 -40.20 -14.36 53.90
CA GLU A 594 -40.65 -15.35 54.88
C GLU A 594 -39.70 -15.26 56.09
N ASP A 595 -40.24 -14.88 57.25
CA ASP A 595 -39.67 -15.22 58.55
C ASP A 595 -40.72 -16.08 59.29
N ASP A 596 -40.45 -17.38 59.34
CA ASP A 596 -40.58 -18.26 60.51
C ASP A 596 -39.72 -19.53 60.32
#